data_AF-A0A822ZUB9-F1
#
_entry.id   AF-A0A822ZUB9-F1
#
_cell.length_a   1.000
_cell.length_b   1.000
_cell.length_c   1.000
_cell.angle_alpha   90.00
_cell.angle_beta   90.00
_cell.angle_gamma   90.00
#
_symmetry.space_group_name_H-M   'P 1'
#
loop_
_entity.id
_entity.type
_entity.pdbx_description
1 polymer ?
#
loop_
_entity_poly.entity_id
_entity_poly.type
_entity_poly.pdbx_seq_one_letter_code
_entity_poly.pdbx_strand_id
1 'polypeptide(L)'
;MGLESLHFATNTLCHGEERAWNMFWAQVLCRALGGKIGRSHTGWDIGLRKVKLAEDLRPSRLVGGLKEVPPFFPNIECHQDEVWEVPIGAEVIASSDKTGVEMFTLGKHIMGIQGHPEYTKDILYNLIDRLVSNNCIEKEFAEHTKSRLEMAETDGKIWEKICRNFLKG
;
A
#
# COMPACT_ATOMS: atom_id res chain seq x y z
N MET A 1 -15.44 10.55 -9.62
CA MET A 1 -14.35 10.99 -8.74
C MET A 1 -14.26 12.51 -8.89
N GLY A 2 -14.58 13.26 -7.83
CA GLY A 2 -14.82 14.72 -7.90
C GLY A 2 -13.54 15.55 -7.81
N LEU A 3 -13.58 16.76 -8.36
CA LEU A 3 -12.50 17.77 -8.34
C LEU A 3 -11.99 18.10 -6.93
N GLU A 4 -12.81 17.91 -5.90
CA GLU A 4 -12.48 18.20 -4.50
C GLU A 4 -11.40 17.27 -3.91
N SER A 5 -11.42 15.98 -4.24
CA SER A 5 -10.39 15.02 -3.78
C SER A 5 -9.03 15.32 -4.41
N LEU A 6 -9.04 15.80 -5.67
CA LEU A 6 -7.83 16.25 -6.37
C LEU A 6 -7.27 17.52 -5.73
N HIS A 7 -8.15 18.47 -5.38
CA HIS A 7 -7.78 19.75 -4.78
C HIS A 7 -7.19 19.57 -3.36
N PHE A 8 -7.72 18.65 -2.57
CA PHE A 8 -7.16 18.31 -1.25
C PHE A 8 -5.78 17.64 -1.37
N ALA A 9 -5.61 16.72 -2.31
CA ALA A 9 -4.33 16.09 -2.59
C ALA A 9 -3.28 17.13 -3.02
N THR A 10 -3.62 18.03 -3.95
CA THR A 10 -2.70 19.09 -4.41
C THR A 10 -2.38 20.14 -3.35
N ASN A 11 -3.38 20.61 -2.57
CA ASN A 11 -3.13 21.60 -1.52
C ASN A 11 -2.26 21.05 -0.40
N THR A 12 -2.38 19.76 -0.10
CA THR A 12 -1.53 19.10 0.90
C THR A 12 -0.06 19.10 0.49
N LEU A 13 0.24 18.95 -0.81
CA LEU A 13 1.60 18.99 -1.35
C LEU A 13 2.24 20.36 -1.23
N CYS A 14 1.45 21.43 -1.36
CA CYS A 14 1.94 22.80 -1.28
C CYS A 14 2.46 23.18 0.12
N HIS A 15 2.12 22.42 1.17
CA HIS A 15 2.50 22.74 2.55
C HIS A 15 3.75 21.99 3.04
N GLY A 16 4.35 21.10 2.23
CA GLY A 16 5.66 20.49 2.52
C GLY A 16 5.69 19.51 3.71
N GLU A 17 4.53 19.10 4.24
CA GLU A 17 4.46 18.15 5.36
C GLU A 17 4.67 16.71 4.90
N GLU A 18 5.43 15.94 5.69
CA GLU A 18 5.63 14.50 5.47
C GLU A 18 4.37 13.72 5.83
N ARG A 19 3.82 12.94 4.89
CA ARG A 19 2.61 12.14 5.10
C ARG A 19 2.71 10.76 4.47
N ALA A 20 2.30 9.75 5.23
CA ALA A 20 2.08 8.38 4.75
C ALA A 20 0.60 8.19 4.45
N TRP A 21 0.28 7.77 3.23
CA TRP A 21 -1.09 7.57 2.76
C TRP A 21 -1.40 6.09 2.58
N ASN A 22 -2.55 5.65 3.09
CA ASN A 22 -3.05 4.30 2.86
C ASN A 22 -3.60 4.15 1.43
N MET A 23 -3.88 2.90 1.04
CA MET A 23 -4.30 2.46 -0.29
C MET A 23 -5.09 3.47 -1.11
N PHE A 24 -6.26 3.90 -0.61
CA PHE A 24 -7.17 4.75 -1.35
C PHE A 24 -6.55 6.13 -1.61
N TRP A 25 -5.94 6.73 -0.59
CA TRP A 25 -5.32 8.04 -0.71
C TRP A 25 -4.04 7.99 -1.55
N ALA A 26 -3.27 6.91 -1.46
CA ALA A 26 -2.10 6.69 -2.30
C ALA A 26 -2.48 6.64 -3.79
N GLN A 27 -3.59 5.97 -4.14
CA GLN A 27 -4.09 5.90 -5.52
C GLN A 27 -4.63 7.25 -6.02
N VAL A 28 -5.41 7.95 -5.18
CA VAL A 28 -5.91 9.29 -5.51
C VAL A 28 -4.75 10.25 -5.76
N LEU A 29 -3.75 10.25 -4.87
CA LEU A 29 -2.57 11.10 -4.98
C LEU A 29 -1.73 10.73 -6.21
N CYS A 30 -1.51 9.44 -6.45
CA CYS A 30 -0.81 8.94 -7.64
C CYS A 30 -1.48 9.47 -8.91
N ARG A 31 -2.79 9.30 -9.04
CA ARG A 31 -3.55 9.79 -10.20
C ARG A 31 -3.51 11.32 -10.32
N ALA A 32 -3.61 12.04 -9.20
CA ALA A 32 -3.55 13.49 -9.18
C ALA A 32 -2.21 14.05 -9.68
N LEU A 33 -1.14 13.30 -9.43
CA LEU A 33 0.23 13.64 -9.82
C LEU A 33 0.62 13.09 -11.20
N GLY A 34 -0.33 12.54 -11.96
CA GLY A 34 -0.11 12.05 -13.32
C GLY A 34 0.35 10.59 -13.42
N GLY A 35 0.35 9.84 -12.32
CA GLY A 35 0.49 8.38 -12.34
C GLY A 35 -0.76 7.68 -12.88
N LYS A 36 -0.64 6.38 -13.18
CA LYS A 36 -1.73 5.55 -13.70
C LYS A 36 -2.17 4.53 -12.66
N ILE A 37 -3.49 4.46 -12.47
CA ILE A 37 -4.16 3.48 -11.60
C ILE A 37 -5.18 2.71 -12.43
N GLY A 38 -5.43 1.46 -12.05
CA GLY A 38 -6.41 0.62 -12.72
C GLY A 38 -6.77 -0.62 -11.89
N ARG A 39 -7.76 -1.37 -12.38
CA ARG A 39 -8.13 -2.67 -11.81
C ARG A 39 -6.96 -3.62 -11.96
N SER A 40 -6.64 -4.41 -10.93
CA SER A 40 -5.62 -5.44 -11.05
C SER A 40 -5.98 -6.43 -12.14
N HIS A 41 -4.99 -6.77 -12.97
CA HIS A 41 -5.15 -7.77 -14.04
C HIS A 41 -5.43 -9.17 -13.48
N THR A 42 -5.13 -9.39 -12.20
CA THR A 42 -5.33 -10.67 -11.49
C THR A 42 -6.56 -10.69 -10.58
N GLY A 43 -7.38 -9.63 -10.63
CA GLY A 43 -8.56 -9.49 -9.79
C GLY A 43 -8.21 -9.06 -8.35
N TRP A 44 -9.06 -9.44 -7.39
CA TRP A 44 -8.90 -9.03 -6.00
C TRP A 44 -7.60 -9.54 -5.38
N ASP A 45 -6.83 -8.65 -4.76
CA ASP A 45 -5.81 -9.01 -3.78
C ASP A 45 -6.35 -8.87 -2.36
N ILE A 46 -6.48 -10.00 -1.69
CA ILE A 46 -6.96 -10.08 -0.31
C ILE A 46 -6.09 -11.10 0.43
N GLY A 47 -5.59 -10.72 1.60
CA GLY A 47 -4.80 -11.61 2.46
C GLY A 47 -3.47 -11.00 2.89
N LEU A 48 -2.60 -11.84 3.45
CA LEU A 48 -1.25 -11.42 3.82
C LEU A 48 -0.30 -11.64 2.64
N ARG A 49 0.42 -10.59 2.24
CA ARG A 49 1.48 -10.63 1.23
C ARG A 49 2.85 -10.46 1.85
N LYS A 50 3.84 -11.09 1.22
CA LYS A 50 5.25 -10.87 1.52
C LYS A 50 5.75 -9.77 0.60
N VAL A 51 5.81 -8.55 1.13
CA VAL A 51 6.31 -7.38 0.40
C VAL A 51 7.84 -7.40 0.43
N LYS A 52 8.45 -7.12 -0.72
CA LYS A 52 9.90 -7.06 -0.95
C LYS A 52 10.32 -5.60 -1.13
N LEU A 53 11.33 -5.15 -0.40
CA LEU A 53 12.00 -3.87 -0.65
C LEU A 53 12.83 -3.93 -1.93
N ALA A 54 12.84 -2.84 -2.69
CA ALA A 54 13.70 -2.71 -3.86
C ALA A 54 15.19 -2.76 -3.48
N GLU A 55 16.01 -3.47 -4.26
CA GLU A 55 17.42 -3.73 -3.95
C GLU A 55 18.31 -2.49 -4.15
N ASP A 56 17.97 -1.64 -5.13
CA ASP A 56 18.75 -0.46 -5.52
C ASP A 56 18.39 0.83 -4.76
N LEU A 57 17.74 0.70 -3.60
CA LEU A 57 17.36 1.85 -2.78
C LEU A 57 18.61 2.57 -2.26
N ARG A 58 19.01 3.65 -2.94
CA ARG A 58 20.18 4.45 -2.54
C ARG A 58 19.94 5.03 -1.14
N PRO A 59 20.89 4.91 -0.20
CA PRO A 59 20.75 5.44 1.16
C PRO A 59 20.44 6.93 1.26
N SER A 60 20.79 7.72 0.24
CA SER A 60 20.51 9.16 0.17
C SER A 60 19.12 9.53 -0.39
N ARG A 61 18.40 8.56 -0.97
CA ARG A 61 17.04 8.71 -1.51
C ARG A 61 15.99 8.10 -0.59
N LEU A 62 16.41 7.20 0.29
CA LEU A 62 15.63 6.69 1.39
C LEU A 62 15.50 7.75 2.48
N VAL A 63 14.30 8.30 2.62
CA VAL A 63 13.89 9.09 3.78
C VAL A 63 14.20 8.30 5.06
N GLY A 64 15.05 8.87 5.93
CA GLY A 64 15.14 8.51 7.35
C GLY A 64 15.38 7.04 7.75
N GLY A 65 15.98 6.18 6.91
CA GLY A 65 16.58 4.93 7.40
C GLY A 65 15.72 3.66 7.36
N LEU A 66 15.25 3.27 6.17
CA LEU A 66 14.79 1.87 5.94
C LEU A 66 15.93 0.83 6.03
N LYS A 67 17.18 1.22 6.33
CA LYS A 67 18.33 0.30 6.48
C LYS A 67 18.10 -0.81 7.50
N GLU A 68 17.25 -0.57 8.49
CA GLU A 68 16.94 -1.53 9.54
C GLU A 68 15.58 -2.23 9.34
N VAL A 69 14.97 -2.05 8.18
CA VAL A 69 13.80 -2.80 7.76
C VAL A 69 14.30 -4.03 7.00
N PRO A 70 13.85 -5.24 7.36
CA PRO A 70 14.25 -6.45 6.63
C PRO A 70 13.85 -6.33 5.15
N PRO A 71 14.61 -6.97 4.23
CA PRO A 71 14.30 -6.94 2.79
C PRO A 71 12.90 -7.45 2.43
N PHE A 72 12.27 -8.19 3.35
CA PHE A 72 10.92 -8.68 3.21
C PHE A 72 10.13 -8.45 4.49
N PHE A 73 8.85 -8.10 4.35
CA PHE A 73 7.94 -7.93 5.48
C PHE A 73 6.49 -8.28 5.10
N PRO A 74 5.66 -8.69 6.07
CA PRO A 74 4.27 -8.99 5.82
C PRO A 74 3.43 -7.71 5.68
N ASN A 75 2.46 -7.71 4.77
CA ASN A 75 1.44 -6.67 4.65
C ASN A 75 0.06 -7.27 4.42
N ILE A 76 -0.98 -6.66 4.99
CA ILE A 76 -2.36 -7.04 4.70
C ILE A 76 -2.81 -6.29 3.45
N GLU A 77 -3.25 -7.02 2.45
CA GLU A 77 -3.86 -6.49 1.24
C GLU A 77 -5.37 -6.72 1.25
N CYS A 78 -6.11 -5.74 0.73
CA CYS A 78 -7.55 -5.83 0.49
C CYS A 78 -7.96 -4.81 -0.59
N HIS A 79 -7.65 -5.10 -1.84
CA HIS A 79 -7.87 -4.18 -2.94
C HIS A 79 -8.17 -4.90 -4.26
N GLN A 80 -8.85 -4.20 -5.16
CA GLN A 80 -9.06 -4.64 -6.55
C GLN A 80 -8.46 -3.64 -7.55
N ASP A 81 -8.17 -2.42 -7.10
CA ASP A 81 -7.45 -1.42 -7.87
C ASP A 81 -6.01 -1.32 -7.35
N GLU A 82 -5.09 -1.00 -8.23
CA GLU A 82 -3.66 -0.88 -7.96
C GLU A 82 -3.04 0.26 -8.77
N VAL A 83 -1.87 0.72 -8.33
CA VAL A 83 -1.04 1.64 -9.11
C VAL A 83 -0.29 0.83 -10.17
N TRP A 84 -0.48 1.20 -11.44
CA TRP A 84 0.26 0.62 -12.58
C TRP A 84 1.54 1.40 -12.89
N GLU A 85 1.46 2.72 -12.82
CA GLU A 85 2.59 3.60 -13.07
C GLU A 85 2.61 4.71 -12.01
N VAL A 86 3.73 4.86 -11.32
CA VAL A 86 3.92 5.94 -10.34
C VAL A 86 4.08 7.29 -11.06
N PRO A 87 3.82 8.42 -10.39
CA PRO A 87 4.02 9.75 -10.96
C PRO A 87 5.46 10.01 -11.42
N ILE A 88 5.65 10.96 -12.34
CA ILE A 88 7.00 11.41 -12.71
C ILE A 88 7.74 11.92 -11.48
N GLY A 89 8.97 11.43 -11.28
CA GLY A 89 9.80 11.78 -10.13
C GLY A 89 9.53 10.94 -8.87
N ALA A 90 8.51 10.07 -8.89
CA ALA A 90 8.29 9.10 -7.84
C ALA A 90 9.14 7.84 -8.08
N GLU A 91 9.51 7.17 -6.99
CA GLU A 91 10.28 5.93 -7.01
C GLU A 91 9.46 4.80 -6.36
N VAL A 92 9.38 3.66 -7.02
CA VAL A 92 8.82 2.44 -6.42
C VAL A 92 9.85 1.89 -5.44
N ILE A 93 9.44 1.68 -4.19
CA ILE A 93 10.35 1.24 -3.13
C ILE A 93 10.03 -0.16 -2.59
N ALA A 94 8.84 -0.70 -2.91
CA ALA A 94 8.49 -2.07 -2.59
C ALA A 94 7.51 -2.68 -3.59
N SER A 95 7.56 -4.00 -3.73
CA SER A 95 6.69 -4.81 -4.61
C SER A 95 6.42 -6.18 -3.99
N SER A 96 5.39 -6.90 -4.45
CA SER A 96 5.12 -8.30 -4.08
C SER A 96 5.08 -9.19 -5.33
N ASP A 97 4.73 -10.46 -5.14
CA ASP A 97 4.48 -11.40 -6.25
C ASP A 97 3.21 -11.04 -7.04
N LYS A 98 2.29 -10.30 -6.42
CA LYS A 98 0.99 -9.96 -6.99
C LYS A 98 0.88 -8.49 -7.43
N THR A 99 1.51 -7.58 -6.71
CA THR A 99 1.39 -6.14 -6.94
C THR A 99 2.77 -5.54 -7.22
N GLY A 100 2.91 -4.88 -8.39
CA GLY A 100 4.17 -4.27 -8.81
C GLY A 100 4.55 -3.01 -8.02
N VAL A 101 3.57 -2.28 -7.50
CA VAL A 101 3.76 -1.05 -6.72
C VAL A 101 3.07 -1.21 -5.36
N GLU A 102 3.75 -1.86 -4.42
CA GLU A 102 3.28 -1.98 -3.03
C GLU A 102 3.54 -0.69 -2.25
N MET A 103 4.67 -0.04 -2.53
CA MET A 103 5.03 1.24 -1.94
C MET A 103 5.77 2.11 -2.94
N PHE A 104 5.52 3.41 -2.88
CA PHE A 104 6.29 4.41 -3.62
C PHE A 104 6.54 5.66 -2.77
N THR A 105 7.57 6.42 -3.13
CA THR A 105 7.84 7.73 -2.54
C THR A 105 7.92 8.80 -3.63
N LEU A 106 7.59 10.04 -3.28
CA LEU A 106 7.87 11.20 -4.12
C LEU A 106 8.62 12.23 -3.27
N GLY A 107 9.92 12.35 -3.57
CA GLY A 107 10.84 13.12 -2.72
C GLY A 107 10.85 12.59 -1.29
N LYS A 108 10.89 13.52 -0.32
CA LYS A 108 10.88 13.19 1.12
C LYS A 108 9.50 13.30 1.77
N HIS A 109 8.52 13.87 1.07
CA HIS A 109 7.28 14.33 1.69
C HIS A 109 6.13 13.34 1.54
N ILE A 110 6.18 12.47 0.53
CA ILE A 110 5.10 11.52 0.26
C ILE A 110 5.63 10.10 0.30
N MET A 111 4.90 9.26 1.03
CA MET A 111 4.94 7.81 0.90
C MET A 111 3.53 7.28 0.65
N GLY A 112 3.35 6.53 -0.44
CA GLY A 112 2.14 5.78 -0.71
C GLY A 112 2.35 4.31 -0.35
N ILE A 113 1.36 3.71 0.32
CA ILE A 113 1.33 2.29 0.64
C ILE A 113 0.04 1.71 0.06
N GLN A 114 0.16 0.63 -0.71
CA GLN A 114 -0.97 -0.05 -1.35
C GLN A 114 -1.76 -0.90 -0.35
N GLY A 115 -1.10 -1.60 0.57
CA GLY A 115 -1.83 -2.37 1.59
C GLY A 115 -2.24 -1.57 2.82
N HIS A 116 -2.66 -2.33 3.82
CA HIS A 116 -3.29 -1.85 5.05
C HIS A 116 -2.51 -2.31 6.28
N PRO A 117 -1.37 -1.65 6.59
CA PRO A 117 -0.64 -1.92 7.83
C PRO A 117 -1.47 -1.67 9.10
N GLU A 118 -2.56 -0.91 8.98
CA GLU A 118 -3.53 -0.63 10.04
C GLU A 118 -4.56 -1.75 10.27
N TYR A 119 -4.64 -2.75 9.39
CA TYR A 119 -5.62 -3.83 9.51
C TYR A 119 -5.15 -4.92 10.46
N THR A 120 -6.13 -5.52 11.14
CA THR A 120 -5.97 -6.79 11.86
C THR A 120 -6.61 -7.91 11.04
N LYS A 121 -6.32 -9.17 11.38
CA LYS A 121 -6.99 -10.33 10.76
C LYS A 121 -8.51 -10.26 10.91
N ASP A 122 -9.00 -9.80 12.07
CA ASP A 122 -10.44 -9.69 12.33
C ASP A 122 -11.10 -8.64 11.43
N ILE A 123 -10.45 -7.50 11.20
CA ILE A 123 -10.92 -6.50 10.23
C ILE A 123 -11.00 -7.13 8.84
N LEU A 124 -9.95 -7.84 8.43
CA LEU A 124 -9.89 -8.47 7.12
C LEU A 124 -10.96 -9.58 6.95
N TYR A 125 -11.22 -10.39 7.96
CA TYR A 125 -12.29 -11.38 7.94
C TYR A 125 -13.67 -10.75 7.73
N ASN A 126 -13.96 -9.67 8.46
CA ASN A 126 -15.21 -8.93 8.29
C ASN A 126 -15.35 -8.34 6.87
N LEU A 127 -14.24 -7.85 6.29
CA LEU A 127 -14.23 -7.34 4.91
C LEU A 127 -14.47 -8.46 3.90
N ILE A 128 -13.81 -9.61 4.08
CA ILE A 128 -14.02 -10.79 3.23
C ILE A 128 -15.50 -11.21 3.24
N ASP A 129 -16.13 -11.28 4.41
CA ASP A 129 -17.56 -11.65 4.52
C ASP A 129 -18.48 -10.67 3.79
N ARG A 130 -18.20 -9.37 3.89
CA ARG A 130 -18.94 -8.34 3.15
C ARG A 130 -18.74 -8.44 1.64
N LEU A 131 -17.53 -8.78 1.19
CA LEU A 131 -17.25 -8.95 -0.24
C LEU A 131 -17.97 -10.18 -0.80
N VAL A 132 -18.07 -11.27 -0.03
CA VAL A 132 -18.88 -12.44 -0.41
C VAL A 132 -20.37 -12.08 -0.44
N SER A 133 -20.89 -11.42 0.58
CA SER A 133 -22.33 -11.07 0.64
C SER A 133 -22.77 -10.15 -0.50
N ASN A 134 -21.85 -9.33 -1.01
CA ASN A 134 -22.08 -8.44 -2.13
C ASN A 134 -21.75 -9.06 -3.50
N ASN A 135 -21.43 -10.37 -3.54
CA ASN A 135 -21.01 -11.09 -4.75
C ASN A 135 -19.80 -10.47 -5.45
N CYS A 136 -18.91 -9.81 -4.70
CA CYS A 136 -17.68 -9.21 -5.24
C CYS A 136 -16.55 -10.25 -5.39
N ILE A 137 -16.58 -11.31 -4.58
CA ILE A 137 -15.65 -12.44 -4.63
C ILE A 137 -16.40 -13.76 -4.45
N GLU A 138 -15.83 -14.84 -4.95
CA GLU A 138 -16.38 -16.18 -4.78
C GLU A 138 -16.18 -16.69 -3.34
N LYS A 139 -17.12 -17.52 -2.87
CA LYS A 139 -17.07 -18.09 -1.52
C LYS A 139 -15.86 -18.98 -1.31
N GLU A 140 -15.50 -19.79 -2.31
CA GLU A 140 -14.31 -20.65 -2.26
C GLU A 140 -13.02 -19.83 -2.13
N PHE A 141 -12.89 -18.75 -2.91
CA PHE A 141 -11.77 -17.81 -2.80
C PHE A 141 -11.68 -17.17 -1.41
N ALA A 142 -12.81 -16.80 -0.82
CA ALA A 142 -12.88 -16.25 0.54
C ALA A 142 -12.44 -17.27 1.60
N GLU A 143 -12.93 -18.51 1.54
CA GLU A 143 -12.58 -19.59 2.48
C GLU A 143 -11.07 -19.91 2.41
N HIS A 144 -10.51 -20.03 1.20
CA HIS A 144 -9.08 -20.26 1.00
C HIS A 144 -8.23 -19.09 1.55
N THR A 145 -8.65 -17.85 1.29
CA THR A 145 -7.98 -16.65 1.82
C THR A 145 -7.99 -16.63 3.35
N LYS A 146 -9.13 -16.95 3.97
CA LYS A 146 -9.25 -17.03 5.43
C LYS A 146 -8.36 -18.11 6.03
N SER A 147 -8.35 -19.31 5.47
CA SER A 147 -7.49 -20.41 5.92
C SER A 147 -6.00 -20.03 5.89
N ARG A 148 -5.53 -19.36 4.81
CA ARG A 148 -4.15 -18.88 4.72
C ARG A 148 -3.81 -17.82 5.77
N LEU A 149 -4.76 -16.96 6.13
CA LEU A 149 -4.58 -15.92 7.13
C LEU A 149 -4.46 -16.47 8.55
N GLU A 150 -5.16 -17.56 8.89
CA GLU A 150 -5.07 -18.19 10.21
C GLU A 150 -3.63 -18.60 10.52
N MET A 151 -2.94 -19.19 9.56
CA MET A 151 -1.57 -19.69 9.68
C MET A 151 -0.49 -18.60 9.64
N ALA A 152 -0.85 -17.37 9.28
CA ALA A 152 0.14 -16.32 8.99
C ALA A 152 0.44 -15.44 10.20
N GLU A 153 1.70 -15.09 10.44
CA GLU A 153 2.05 -14.11 11.47
C GLU A 153 2.02 -12.69 10.89
N THR A 154 1.37 -11.77 11.62
CA THR A 154 1.40 -10.34 11.30
C THR A 154 2.43 -9.66 12.17
N ASP A 155 3.28 -8.80 11.59
CA ASP A 155 4.22 -7.99 12.35
C ASP A 155 3.85 -6.51 12.19
N GLY A 156 2.99 -5.98 13.08
CA GLY A 156 2.61 -4.57 13.06
C GLY A 156 3.75 -3.61 13.45
N LYS A 157 4.77 -4.09 14.17
CA LYS A 157 5.87 -3.24 14.67
C LYS A 157 6.78 -2.79 13.53
N ILE A 158 6.91 -3.60 12.48
CA ILE A 158 7.71 -3.22 11.31
C ILE A 158 7.12 -2.01 10.58
N TRP A 159 5.79 -1.94 10.48
CA TRP A 159 5.09 -0.85 9.82
C TRP A 159 5.13 0.43 10.63
N GLU A 160 5.01 0.32 11.95
CA GLU A 160 5.26 1.46 12.84
C GLU A 160 6.68 2.02 12.62
N LYS A 161 7.68 1.15 12.51
CA LYS A 161 9.07 1.55 12.25
C LYS A 161 9.23 2.21 10.87
N ILE A 162 8.66 1.62 9.81
CA ILE A 162 8.68 2.18 8.45
C ILE A 162 8.08 3.60 8.45
N CYS A 163 6.87 3.76 9.00
CA CYS A 163 6.18 5.05 9.05
C CYS A 163 6.92 6.07 9.91
N ARG A 164 7.44 5.67 11.09
CA ARG A 164 8.22 6.58 11.95
C ARG A 164 9.52 7.02 11.32
N ASN A 165 10.20 6.14 10.59
CA ASN A 165 11.45 6.48 9.91
C ASN A 165 11.19 7.45 8.74
N PHE A 166 10.06 7.28 8.05
CA PHE A 166 9.64 8.22 7.02
C PHE A 166 9.30 9.60 7.58
N LEU A 167 8.54 9.69 8.67
CA LEU A 167 8.06 10.96 9.27
C LEU A 167 9.10 11.74 10.10
N LYS A 168 10.34 11.24 10.20
CA LYS A 168 11.45 11.88 10.93
C LYS A 168 12.54 12.38 9.98
N GLY A 169 12.27 12.39 8.67
CA GLY A 169 13.24 12.53 7.57
C GLY A 169 13.67 13.95 7.23
#